data_AF-A0A3D3DHB5-F1
#
_entry.id   AF-A0A3D3DHB5-F1
#
_cell.length_a   1.000
_cell.length_b   1.000
_cell.length_c   1.000
_cell.angle_alpha   90.00
_cell.angle_beta   90.00
_cell.angle_gamma   90.00
#
_symmetry.space_group_name_H-M   'P 1'
#
loop_
_entity.id
_entity.type
_entity.pdbx_description
1 polymer ?
#
loop_
_entity_poly.entity_id
_entity_poly.type
_entity_poly.pdbx_seq_one_letter_code
_entity_poly.pdbx_strand_id
1 'polypeptide(L)'
;MNAPQIVVIIFSLVIYHAMLSGTDFANAASNMKAILSAALLLVAAHMTNAHGTFEAMLNYAGTTPSGGYPVFSSIYASINGPIGWTFQPTTAINVTALGAFDYLMSGQSSLRVGLWDASGNLLASQTVSADGGTVGQSHYESIAPLLLLAGETYYVAAYSASGSLSAVVVTPDVEPNGYATMSPEIQLGQVAYGSGTGFSFPGTTAGNSGYAIIAPNFEFQAVPEPSTLALFGVGIMGWFVARRGTGRTGEKP
;
A
#
# COMPACT_ATOMS: atom_id res chain seq x y z
N MET A 1 -18.14 23.83 -1.46
CA MET A 1 -18.12 22.98 -2.66
C MET A 1 -16.67 22.62 -2.94
N ASN A 2 -16.36 21.33 -2.90
CA ASN A 2 -15.00 20.87 -3.17
C ASN A 2 -14.76 20.92 -4.70
N ALA A 3 -13.53 21.18 -5.13
CA ALA A 3 -13.12 21.25 -6.54
C ALA A 3 -13.77 20.20 -7.48
N PRO A 4 -13.95 18.92 -7.09
CA PRO A 4 -14.64 17.94 -7.94
C PRO A 4 -16.12 18.26 -8.23
N GLN A 5 -16.84 18.90 -7.30
CA GLN A 5 -18.25 19.27 -7.51
C GLN A 5 -18.40 20.44 -8.49
N ILE A 6 -17.42 21.35 -8.54
CA ILE A 6 -17.42 22.51 -9.45
C ILE A 6 -17.24 22.04 -10.91
N VAL A 7 -16.38 21.05 -11.13
CA VAL A 7 -16.10 20.50 -12.47
C VAL A 7 -17.33 19.78 -13.04
N VAL A 8 -18.02 18.94 -12.25
CA VAL A 8 -19.23 18.22 -12.70
C VAL A 8 -20.34 19.19 -13.12
N ILE A 9 -20.49 20.31 -12.40
CA ILE A 9 -21.51 21.33 -12.70
C ILE A 9 -21.15 22.11 -13.97
N ILE A 10 -19.89 22.51 -14.14
CA ILE A 10 -19.43 23.19 -15.36
C ILE A 10 -19.62 22.27 -16.58
N PHE A 11 -19.33 20.98 -16.47
CA PHE A 11 -19.53 20.01 -17.54
C PHE A 11 -21.00 19.77 -17.89
N SER A 12 -21.88 19.74 -16.88
CA SER A 12 -23.34 19.63 -17.10
C SER A 12 -23.89 20.84 -17.84
N LEU A 13 -23.37 22.05 -17.56
CA LEU A 13 -23.73 23.27 -18.29
C LEU A 13 -23.22 23.27 -19.74
N VAL A 14 -21.99 22.81 -19.99
CA VAL A 14 -21.41 22.78 -21.34
C VAL A 14 -22.14 21.76 -22.23
N ILE A 15 -22.50 20.60 -21.68
CA ILE A 15 -23.30 19.58 -22.39
C ILE A 15 -24.71 20.11 -22.68
N TYR A 16 -25.34 20.79 -21.72
CA TYR A 16 -26.65 21.40 -21.89
C TYR A 16 -26.64 22.50 -22.97
N HIS A 17 -25.57 23.32 -23.01
CA HIS A 17 -25.43 24.37 -24.02
C HIS A 17 -25.18 23.81 -25.43
N ALA A 18 -24.41 22.73 -25.56
CA ALA A 18 -24.16 22.06 -26.84
C ALA A 18 -25.41 21.32 -27.38
N MET A 19 -26.27 20.80 -26.49
CA MET A 19 -27.56 20.21 -26.88
C MET A 19 -28.55 21.26 -27.40
N LEU A 20 -28.49 22.50 -26.89
CA LEU A 20 -29.37 23.59 -27.28
C LEU A 20 -28.96 24.27 -28.61
N SER A 21 -27.70 24.16 -29.02
CA SER A 21 -27.18 24.90 -30.19
C SER A 21 -27.40 24.23 -31.55
N GLY A 22 -28.07 23.07 -31.63
CA GLY A 22 -28.64 22.52 -32.87
C GLY A 22 -27.67 22.27 -34.04
N THR A 23 -26.39 22.00 -33.78
CA THR A 23 -25.42 21.73 -34.85
C THR A 23 -25.58 20.31 -35.42
N ASP A 24 -25.56 20.19 -36.75
CA ASP A 24 -25.73 18.97 -37.56
C ASP A 24 -25.28 17.66 -36.89
N PHE A 25 -26.22 16.71 -36.79
CA PHE A 25 -26.09 15.43 -36.07
C PHE A 25 -24.87 14.59 -36.49
N ALA A 26 -24.41 14.69 -37.74
CA ALA A 26 -23.26 13.94 -38.24
C ALA A 26 -21.91 14.50 -37.75
N ASN A 27 -21.74 15.82 -37.76
CA ASN A 27 -20.57 16.48 -37.18
C ASN A 27 -20.60 16.45 -35.65
N ALA A 28 -21.79 16.55 -35.06
CA ALA A 28 -22.00 16.38 -33.63
C ALA A 28 -21.58 14.97 -33.17
N ALA A 29 -21.86 13.90 -33.93
CA ALA A 29 -21.46 12.54 -33.56
C ALA A 29 -19.94 12.29 -33.62
N SER A 30 -19.24 12.90 -34.59
CA SER A 30 -17.77 12.87 -34.68
C SER A 30 -17.12 13.62 -33.50
N ASN A 31 -17.59 14.83 -33.25
CA ASN A 31 -17.11 15.68 -32.16
C ASN A 31 -17.46 15.09 -30.79
N MET A 32 -18.63 14.46 -30.64
CA MET A 32 -19.06 13.79 -29.42
C MET A 32 -18.22 12.55 -29.09
N LYS A 33 -17.74 11.80 -30.09
CA LYS A 33 -16.79 10.71 -29.87
C LYS A 33 -15.43 11.21 -29.41
N ALA A 34 -14.92 12.27 -30.03
CA ALA A 34 -13.65 12.90 -29.62
C ALA A 34 -13.75 13.47 -28.19
N ILE A 35 -14.87 14.10 -27.85
CA ILE A 35 -15.15 14.65 -26.51
C ILE A 35 -15.32 13.51 -25.48
N LEU A 36 -16.00 12.41 -25.81
CA LEU A 36 -16.10 11.25 -24.92
C LEU A 36 -14.74 10.58 -24.70
N SER A 37 -13.91 10.44 -25.73
CA SER A 37 -12.56 9.87 -25.60
C SER A 37 -11.63 10.77 -24.78
N ALA A 38 -11.69 12.09 -24.98
CA ALA A 38 -10.94 13.05 -24.16
C ALA A 38 -11.43 13.07 -22.71
N ALA A 39 -12.75 12.95 -22.48
CA ALA A 39 -13.33 12.85 -21.15
C ALA A 39 -12.95 11.54 -20.44
N LEU A 40 -12.88 10.41 -21.14
CA LEU A 40 -12.41 9.14 -20.55
C LEU A 40 -10.92 9.21 -20.17
N LEU A 41 -10.09 9.82 -21.02
CA LEU A 41 -8.66 10.03 -20.74
C LEU A 41 -8.46 10.97 -19.56
N LEU A 42 -9.27 12.02 -19.45
CA LEU A 42 -9.21 12.96 -18.34
C LEU A 42 -9.75 12.35 -17.05
N VAL A 43 -10.84 11.56 -17.09
CA VAL A 43 -11.34 10.82 -15.93
C VAL A 43 -10.33 9.79 -15.44
N ALA A 44 -9.69 9.04 -16.35
CA ALA A 44 -8.61 8.11 -15.99
C ALA A 44 -7.41 8.82 -15.34
N ALA A 45 -7.10 10.05 -15.73
CA ALA A 45 -6.06 10.87 -15.11
C ALA A 45 -6.45 11.43 -13.72
N HIS A 46 -7.74 11.44 -13.36
CA HIS A 46 -8.26 12.09 -12.14
C HIS A 46 -8.85 11.12 -11.09
N MET A 47 -8.80 9.79 -11.28
CA MET A 47 -9.22 8.81 -10.26
C MET A 47 -8.27 8.72 -9.04
N THR A 48 -7.38 9.69 -8.85
CA THR A 48 -6.17 9.56 -8.03
C THR A 48 -6.34 9.70 -6.52
N ASN A 49 -7.53 9.95 -5.95
CA ASN A 49 -7.57 10.44 -4.55
C ASN A 49 -8.66 9.85 -3.64
N ALA A 50 -9.11 8.63 -3.87
CA ALA A 50 -9.97 7.94 -2.89
C ALA A 50 -9.54 6.48 -2.71
N HIS A 51 -8.28 6.26 -2.38
CA HIS A 51 -7.82 4.96 -1.91
C HIS A 51 -7.87 4.97 -0.39
N GLY A 52 -8.42 3.90 0.19
CA GLY A 52 -8.46 3.74 1.64
C GLY A 52 -7.05 3.71 2.22
N THR A 53 -6.92 4.06 3.50
CA THR A 53 -5.71 3.82 4.29
C THR A 53 -5.74 2.37 4.78
N PHE A 54 -4.63 1.65 4.63
CA PHE A 54 -4.49 0.24 5.01
C PHE A 54 -3.27 0.06 5.92
N GLU A 55 -3.35 -0.82 6.92
CA GLU A 55 -2.21 -1.24 7.73
C GLU A 55 -1.38 -2.28 6.95
N ALA A 56 -0.05 -2.22 7.03
CA ALA A 56 0.81 -3.20 6.34
C ALA A 56 0.70 -4.60 6.93
N MET A 57 0.78 -4.70 8.26
CA MET A 57 0.53 -5.95 9.01
C MET A 57 -0.79 -5.82 9.75
N LEU A 58 -1.75 -6.69 9.41
CA LEU A 58 -3.11 -6.68 9.93
C LEU A 58 -3.22 -7.45 11.27
N ASN A 59 -2.49 -8.56 11.38
CA ASN A 59 -2.53 -9.42 12.56
C ASN A 59 -1.28 -10.29 12.69
N TYR A 60 -1.06 -10.88 13.86
CA TYR A 60 -0.10 -11.94 14.10
C TYR A 60 -0.69 -13.00 15.03
N ALA A 61 -0.29 -14.26 14.88
CA ALA A 61 -0.79 -15.37 15.68
C ALA A 61 0.27 -16.48 15.84
N GLY A 62 0.19 -17.22 16.94
CA GLY A 62 0.92 -18.49 17.13
C GLY A 62 0.00 -19.69 16.93
N THR A 63 0.57 -20.88 16.70
CA THR A 63 -0.19 -22.14 16.71
C THR A 63 -0.25 -22.78 18.08
N THR A 64 -1.40 -23.38 18.38
CA THR A 64 -1.58 -24.29 19.51
C THR A 64 -0.82 -25.60 19.23
N PRO A 65 0.17 -26.00 20.06
CA PRO A 65 0.75 -27.33 19.97
C PRO A 65 -0.31 -28.40 20.27
N SER A 66 -0.05 -29.63 19.81
CA SER A 66 -0.81 -30.83 20.19
C SER A 66 -0.70 -31.03 21.72
N GLY A 67 -1.69 -30.52 22.45
CA GLY A 67 -1.65 -30.41 23.92
C GLY A 67 -2.74 -29.49 24.52
N GLY A 68 -3.48 -28.75 23.69
CA GLY A 68 -4.72 -28.09 24.10
C GLY A 68 -4.58 -26.73 24.79
N TYR A 69 -3.36 -26.19 24.87
CA TYR A 69 -3.12 -24.82 25.35
C TYR A 69 -2.59 -23.95 24.20
N PRO A 70 -3.17 -22.76 23.94
CA PRO A 70 -2.60 -21.82 23.00
C PRO A 70 -1.23 -21.36 23.49
N VAL A 71 -0.18 -21.78 22.79
CA VAL A 71 1.16 -21.24 22.97
C VAL A 71 1.31 -20.18 21.91
N PHE A 72 1.46 -18.92 22.34
CA PHE A 72 1.76 -17.83 21.42
C PHE A 72 3.16 -18.04 20.84
N SER A 73 3.38 -17.61 19.59
CA SER A 73 4.70 -17.63 18.93
C SER A 73 5.69 -16.65 19.56
N SER A 74 5.63 -16.42 20.87
CA SER A 74 6.43 -15.43 21.57
C SER A 74 7.83 -15.97 21.81
N ILE A 75 8.62 -16.13 20.74
CA ILE A 75 10.07 -16.10 20.88
C ILE A 75 10.41 -14.63 21.10
N TYR A 76 10.91 -14.30 22.29
CA TYR A 76 11.33 -12.95 22.62
C TYR A 76 12.75 -12.72 22.10
N ALA A 77 12.93 -11.71 21.25
CA ALA A 77 14.26 -11.20 20.92
C ALA A 77 14.54 -9.95 21.77
N SER A 78 15.65 -9.94 22.51
CA SER A 78 16.15 -8.75 23.21
C SER A 78 17.33 -8.17 22.43
N ILE A 79 17.12 -7.03 21.78
CA ILE A 79 18.12 -6.41 20.89
C ILE A 79 18.26 -4.92 21.23
N ASN A 80 19.51 -4.44 21.32
CA ASN A 80 19.87 -3.04 21.64
C ASN A 80 19.81 -2.09 20.42
N GLY A 81 19.45 -2.61 19.25
CA GLY A 81 19.38 -1.90 17.99
C GLY A 81 17.99 -1.98 17.35
N PRO A 82 17.81 -1.42 16.16
CA PRO A 82 16.52 -1.42 15.48
C PRO A 82 16.14 -2.83 15.09
N ILE A 83 14.87 -3.19 15.30
CA ILE A 83 14.31 -4.51 15.00
C ILE A 83 13.03 -4.39 14.20
N GLY A 84 12.82 -5.32 13.26
CA GLY A 84 11.62 -5.36 12.46
C GLY A 84 11.71 -6.40 11.36
N TRP A 85 11.36 -6.01 10.15
CA TRP A 85 11.16 -6.92 9.03
C TRP A 85 11.41 -6.24 7.69
N THR A 86 11.70 -7.06 6.68
CA THR A 86 11.80 -6.63 5.29
C THR A 86 10.50 -6.90 4.55
N PHE A 87 10.24 -6.14 3.50
CA PHE A 87 9.08 -6.35 2.64
C PHE A 87 9.28 -5.84 1.23
N GLN A 88 8.39 -6.27 0.34
CA GLN A 88 8.26 -5.76 -1.02
C GLN A 88 6.79 -5.39 -1.28
N PRO A 89 6.50 -4.15 -1.71
CA PRO A 89 5.19 -3.82 -2.23
C PRO A 89 4.91 -4.62 -3.51
N THR A 90 3.71 -5.19 -3.65
CA THR A 90 3.30 -5.88 -4.90
C THR A 90 2.76 -4.90 -5.95
N THR A 91 2.35 -3.71 -5.51
CA THR A 91 2.00 -2.55 -6.32
C THR A 91 2.66 -1.30 -5.75
N ALA A 92 2.70 -0.19 -6.49
CA ALA A 92 3.20 1.06 -5.93
C ALA A 92 2.28 1.53 -4.80
N ILE A 93 2.86 1.98 -3.68
CA ILE A 93 2.12 2.43 -2.50
C ILE A 93 2.65 3.76 -2.00
N ASN A 94 1.79 4.58 -1.40
CA ASN A 94 2.19 5.76 -0.65
C ASN A 94 2.10 5.44 0.85
N VAL A 95 3.24 5.33 1.54
CA VAL A 95 3.27 5.20 3.00
C VAL A 95 2.92 6.54 3.61
N THR A 96 1.92 6.56 4.49
CA THR A 96 1.35 7.77 5.08
C THR A 96 1.59 7.90 6.57
N ALA A 97 1.85 6.79 7.26
CA ALA A 97 2.19 6.79 8.69
C ALA A 97 3.15 5.66 9.02
N LEU A 98 3.99 5.87 10.03
CA LEU A 98 4.81 4.83 10.64
C LEU A 98 4.23 4.48 12.00
N GLY A 99 4.31 3.22 12.37
CA GLY A 99 3.67 2.73 13.58
C GLY A 99 4.47 1.67 14.31
N ALA A 100 4.01 1.38 15.52
CA ALA A 100 4.58 0.34 16.37
C ALA A 100 3.46 -0.35 17.16
N PHE A 101 3.64 -1.64 17.40
CA PHE A 101 2.64 -2.46 18.07
C PHE A 101 2.43 -2.02 19.53
N ASP A 102 1.16 -1.94 19.94
CA ASP A 102 0.74 -1.45 21.25
C ASP A 102 1.36 -2.23 22.42
N TYR A 103 1.48 -3.55 22.29
CA TYR A 103 2.04 -4.38 23.36
C TYR A 103 3.49 -3.98 23.71
N LEU A 104 4.26 -3.43 22.76
CA LEU A 104 5.61 -2.94 23.02
C LEU A 104 5.63 -1.59 23.74
N MET A 105 4.54 -0.84 23.69
CA MET A 105 4.43 0.43 24.41
C MET A 105 4.22 0.23 25.91
N SER A 106 3.83 -0.98 26.33
CA SER A 106 3.72 -1.32 27.75
C SER A 106 5.11 -1.27 28.43
N GLY A 107 5.42 -0.13 29.05
CA GLY A 107 6.70 0.12 29.73
C GLY A 107 7.61 1.17 29.07
N GLN A 108 7.19 1.81 27.97
CA GLN A 108 7.89 2.95 27.39
C GLN A 108 6.92 3.95 26.75
N SER A 109 7.22 5.24 26.81
CA SER A 109 6.31 6.30 26.31
C SER A 109 6.30 6.43 24.79
N SER A 110 7.34 5.95 24.10
CA SER A 110 7.46 6.10 22.65
C SER A 110 8.49 5.17 22.04
N LEU A 111 8.32 4.87 20.76
CA LEU A 111 9.30 4.16 19.93
C LEU A 111 9.65 4.94 18.67
N ARG A 112 10.93 4.93 18.30
CA ARG A 112 11.36 5.49 17.02
C ARG A 112 11.25 4.43 15.95
N VAL A 113 10.46 4.70 14.91
CA VAL A 113 10.27 3.80 13.76
C VAL A 113 10.90 4.44 12.54
N GLY A 114 11.59 3.63 11.74
CA GLY A 114 12.18 4.06 10.49
C GLY A 114 11.80 3.14 9.34
N LEU A 115 11.94 3.69 8.15
CA LEU A 115 11.76 3.02 6.88
C LEU A 115 12.99 3.32 6.00
N TRP A 116 13.63 2.27 5.50
CA TRP A 116 14.85 2.34 4.69
C TRP A 116 14.69 1.62 3.36
N ASP A 117 15.48 2.02 2.38
CA ASP A 117 15.72 1.22 1.17
C ASP A 117 16.78 0.12 1.42
N ALA A 118 16.92 -0.79 0.45
CA ALA A 118 17.92 -1.86 0.52
C ALA A 118 19.39 -1.39 0.47
N SER A 119 19.65 -0.14 0.07
CA SER A 119 20.98 0.46 0.10
C SER A 119 21.35 1.03 1.48
N GLY A 120 20.40 1.02 2.43
CA GLY A 120 20.57 1.53 3.77
C GLY A 120 20.25 3.01 3.94
N ASN A 121 19.66 3.66 2.94
CA ASN A 121 19.24 5.05 3.06
C ASN A 121 17.94 5.13 3.87
N LEU A 122 17.91 6.03 4.87
CA LEU A 122 16.69 6.31 5.62
C LEU A 122 15.75 7.16 4.75
N LEU A 123 14.58 6.61 4.42
CA LEU A 123 13.57 7.28 3.60
C LEU A 123 12.61 8.11 4.45
N ALA A 124 12.19 7.56 5.59
CA ALA A 124 11.32 8.24 6.55
C ALA A 124 11.56 7.72 7.97
N SER A 125 11.32 8.56 8.98
CA SER A 125 11.28 8.11 10.39
C SER A 125 10.31 8.94 11.20
N GLN A 126 9.75 8.34 12.25
CA GLN A 126 8.89 9.03 13.20
C GLN A 126 9.04 8.47 14.61
N THR A 127 8.77 9.29 15.62
CA THR A 127 8.64 8.85 17.02
C THR A 127 7.19 8.60 17.31
N VAL A 128 6.82 7.32 17.42
CA VAL A 128 5.46 6.86 17.69
C VAL A 128 5.21 6.93 19.19
N SER A 129 4.21 7.72 19.60
CA SER A 129 3.81 7.87 21.00
C SER A 129 2.86 6.74 21.46
N ALA A 130 2.93 6.40 22.74
CA ALA A 130 1.96 5.52 23.40
C ALA A 130 0.67 6.23 23.82
N ASP A 131 0.65 7.57 23.80
CA ASP A 131 -0.48 8.38 24.28
C ASP A 131 -1.64 8.50 23.26
N GLY A 132 -1.45 7.94 22.06
CA GLY A 132 -2.41 7.95 20.96
C GLY A 132 -3.45 6.83 21.03
N GLY A 133 -4.43 6.90 20.13
CA GLY A 133 -5.31 5.77 19.87
C GLY A 133 -4.63 4.74 18.95
N THR A 134 -5.05 3.49 19.07
CA THR A 134 -4.59 2.43 18.16
C THR A 134 -5.52 2.29 16.96
N VAL A 135 -4.93 1.96 15.81
CA VAL A 135 -5.63 1.35 14.68
C VAL A 135 -5.18 -0.10 14.65
N GLY A 136 -6.15 -1.03 14.62
CA GLY A 136 -5.87 -2.45 14.77
C GLY A 136 -5.13 -2.75 16.08
N GLN A 137 -3.85 -3.08 15.98
CA GLN A 137 -2.97 -3.44 17.12
C GLN A 137 -1.76 -2.49 17.27
N SER A 138 -1.74 -1.37 16.54
CA SER A 138 -0.59 -0.48 16.46
C SER A 138 -0.97 0.97 16.73
N HIS A 139 -0.01 1.71 17.29
CA HIS A 139 -0.02 3.18 17.31
C HIS A 139 0.62 3.70 16.03
N TYR A 140 0.14 4.83 15.53
CA TYR A 140 0.62 5.43 14.29
C TYR A 140 0.86 6.92 14.43
N GLU A 141 1.91 7.39 13.75
CA GLU A 141 2.20 8.81 13.59
C GLU A 141 2.40 9.11 12.11
N SER A 142 1.77 10.19 11.65
CA SER A 142 1.80 10.56 10.23
C SER A 142 3.19 10.99 9.77
N ILE A 143 3.47 10.70 8.50
CA ILE A 143 4.63 11.21 7.77
C ILE A 143 4.17 11.92 6.49
N ALA A 144 5.07 12.66 5.85
CA ALA A 144 4.82 13.09 4.47
C ALA A 144 4.67 11.84 3.59
N PRO A 145 3.63 11.75 2.73
CA PRO A 145 3.42 10.58 1.90
C PRO A 145 4.68 10.20 1.11
N LEU A 146 5.12 8.96 1.27
CA LEU A 146 6.33 8.42 0.66
C LEU A 146 5.97 7.33 -0.33
N LEU A 147 6.28 7.57 -1.61
CA LEU A 147 6.09 6.60 -2.67
C LEU A 147 7.13 5.47 -2.57
N LEU A 148 6.65 4.24 -2.43
CA LEU A 148 7.44 3.02 -2.57
C LEU A 148 7.05 2.31 -3.87
N LEU A 149 8.05 1.78 -4.57
CA LEU A 149 7.85 1.11 -5.85
C LEU A 149 7.57 -0.38 -5.64
N ALA A 150 6.79 -0.95 -6.55
CA ALA A 150 6.51 -2.38 -6.55
C ALA A 150 7.78 -3.20 -6.80
N GLY A 151 7.93 -4.33 -6.10
CA GLY A 151 9.04 -5.27 -6.25
C GLY A 151 10.37 -4.85 -5.60
N GLU A 152 10.49 -3.60 -5.16
CA GLU A 152 11.68 -3.13 -4.45
C GLU A 152 11.66 -3.58 -2.99
N THR A 153 12.84 -3.90 -2.44
CA THR A 153 12.97 -4.35 -1.05
C THR A 153 13.18 -3.18 -0.12
N TYR A 154 12.33 -3.09 0.90
CA TYR A 154 12.39 -2.09 1.95
C TYR A 154 12.49 -2.73 3.33
N TYR A 155 12.96 -1.92 4.29
CA TYR A 155 13.18 -2.33 5.67
C TYR A 155 12.39 -1.41 6.57
N VAL A 156 11.62 -1.96 7.48
CA VAL A 156 10.97 -1.19 8.55
C VAL A 156 11.44 -1.73 9.89
N ALA A 157 11.82 -0.85 10.80
CA ALA A 157 12.32 -1.21 12.13
C ALA A 157 11.93 -0.20 13.19
N ALA A 158 11.64 -0.72 14.39
CA ALA A 158 11.44 0.06 15.61
C ALA A 158 12.70 0.03 16.47
N TYR A 159 12.94 1.12 17.19
CA TYR A 159 14.08 1.32 18.07
C TYR A 159 13.63 2.04 19.34
N SER A 160 14.11 1.55 20.48
CA SER A 160 13.89 2.19 21.77
C SER A 160 15.15 2.94 22.19
N ALA A 161 15.01 4.26 22.41
CA ALA A 161 16.09 5.07 22.96
C ALA A 161 16.37 4.74 24.44
N SER A 162 15.40 4.11 25.14
CA SER A 162 15.54 3.68 26.53
C SER A 162 16.28 2.34 26.70
N GLY A 163 16.60 1.63 25.61
CA GLY A 163 17.41 0.41 25.67
C GLY A 163 16.87 -0.72 24.80
N SER A 164 17.09 -1.96 25.24
CA SER A 164 16.66 -3.15 24.48
C SER A 164 15.14 -3.24 24.35
N LEU A 165 14.69 -3.61 23.16
CA LEU A 165 13.32 -4.04 22.92
C LEU A 165 13.20 -5.55 23.08
N SER A 166 12.16 -6.00 23.79
CA SER A 166 11.75 -7.41 23.85
C SER A 166 10.51 -7.60 23.01
N ALA A 167 10.67 -8.12 21.79
CA ALA A 167 9.58 -8.26 20.82
C ALA A 167 9.29 -9.72 20.47
N VAL A 168 8.04 -9.97 20.09
CA VAL A 168 7.56 -11.24 19.53
C VAL A 168 8.18 -11.45 18.14
N VAL A 169 8.61 -12.68 17.85
CA VAL A 169 9.07 -13.09 16.53
C VAL A 169 8.17 -14.21 15.99
N VAL A 170 7.66 -14.06 14.78
CA VAL A 170 6.86 -15.11 14.12
C VAL A 170 7.75 -15.96 13.21
N THR A 171 7.60 -17.28 13.30
CA THR A 171 8.37 -18.28 12.54
C THR A 171 7.43 -19.34 11.95
N PRO A 172 7.03 -19.23 10.66
CA PRO A 172 6.02 -20.09 10.03
C PRO A 172 6.32 -21.60 9.98
N ASP A 173 7.60 -21.98 10.02
CA ASP A 173 8.13 -23.33 9.74
C ASP A 173 8.88 -23.96 10.93
N VAL A 174 8.92 -23.29 12.10
CA VAL A 174 9.57 -23.79 13.32
C VAL A 174 8.55 -23.88 14.44
N GLU A 175 8.39 -25.07 15.05
CA GLU A 175 7.47 -25.28 16.16
C GLU A 175 8.03 -24.78 17.51
N PRO A 176 7.22 -24.11 18.35
CA PRO A 176 5.85 -23.66 18.08
C PRO A 176 5.82 -22.53 17.05
N ASN A 177 5.02 -22.70 15.99
CA ASN A 177 5.08 -21.80 14.84
C ASN A 177 4.20 -20.55 15.03
N GLY A 178 4.45 -19.54 14.19
CA GLY A 178 3.64 -18.33 14.16
C GLY A 178 3.61 -17.68 12.78
N TYR A 179 2.58 -16.88 12.55
CA TYR A 179 2.32 -16.24 11.26
C TYR A 179 1.93 -14.77 11.44
N ALA A 180 2.37 -13.93 10.51
CA ALA A 180 1.85 -12.58 10.33
C ALA A 180 0.84 -12.57 9.17
N THR A 181 -0.27 -11.87 9.36
CA THR A 181 -1.25 -11.59 8.31
C THR A 181 -0.94 -10.20 7.74
N MET A 182 -0.55 -10.16 6.47
CA MET A 182 -0.20 -8.91 5.77
C MET A 182 -1.37 -8.40 4.93
N SER A 183 -1.35 -7.11 4.62
CA SER A 183 -2.18 -6.57 3.54
C SER A 183 -1.77 -7.19 2.19
N PRO A 184 -2.71 -7.38 1.25
CA PRO A 184 -2.43 -8.00 -0.06
C PRO A 184 -1.35 -7.29 -0.88
N GLU A 185 -1.17 -6.00 -0.66
CA GLU A 185 -0.17 -5.16 -1.32
C GLU A 185 1.24 -5.37 -0.76
N ILE A 186 1.41 -6.10 0.35
CA ILE A 186 2.67 -6.24 1.05
C ILE A 186 3.11 -7.71 1.06
N GLN A 187 4.20 -8.00 0.37
CA GLN A 187 4.89 -9.27 0.50
C GLN A 187 5.91 -9.19 1.64
N LEU A 188 5.66 -9.92 2.72
CA LEU A 188 6.59 -10.04 3.84
C LEU A 188 7.84 -10.82 3.43
N GLY A 189 9.01 -10.30 3.80
CA GLY A 189 10.30 -10.93 3.63
C GLY A 189 10.76 -11.64 4.90
N GLN A 190 11.86 -11.17 5.47
CA GLN A 190 12.59 -11.79 6.58
C GLN A 190 12.58 -10.89 7.82
N VAL A 191 13.08 -11.41 8.95
CA VAL A 191 13.43 -10.52 10.07
C VAL A 191 14.56 -9.59 9.65
N ALA A 192 14.54 -8.37 10.16
CA ALA A 192 15.60 -7.38 9.96
C ALA A 192 16.01 -6.79 11.31
N TYR A 193 17.32 -6.71 11.57
CA TYR A 193 17.85 -6.12 12.79
C TYR A 193 19.20 -5.44 12.59
N GLY A 194 19.49 -4.44 13.42
CA GLY A 194 20.77 -3.77 13.50
C GLY A 194 21.66 -4.36 14.60
N SER A 195 22.96 -4.47 14.33
CA SER A 195 23.98 -4.77 15.35
C SER A 195 24.57 -3.46 15.88
N GLY A 196 24.18 -3.06 17.10
CA GLY A 196 24.69 -1.84 17.74
C GLY A 196 23.68 -1.19 18.68
N THR A 197 24.12 -0.08 19.28
CA THR A 197 23.32 0.77 20.16
C THR A 197 23.01 2.08 19.44
N GLY A 198 21.94 2.13 18.66
CA GLY A 198 21.54 3.36 17.97
C GLY A 198 20.49 3.14 16.90
N PHE A 199 19.89 4.24 16.45
CA PHE A 199 18.95 4.22 15.34
C PHE A 199 19.71 4.20 14.00
N SER A 200 19.93 3.00 13.46
CA SER A 200 20.68 2.74 12.24
C SER A 200 19.95 1.81 11.28
N PHE A 201 20.50 1.61 10.08
CA PHE A 201 19.94 0.65 9.13
C PHE A 201 19.93 -0.79 9.70
N PRO A 202 18.78 -1.49 9.70
CA PRO A 202 18.67 -2.88 10.18
C PRO A 202 19.11 -3.89 9.10
N GLY A 203 20.35 -3.77 8.63
CA GLY A 203 20.85 -4.52 7.46
C GLY A 203 21.14 -6.00 7.69
N THR A 204 21.00 -6.52 8.91
CA THR A 204 21.16 -7.96 9.17
C THR A 204 19.81 -8.64 9.05
N THR A 205 19.68 -9.61 8.13
CA THR A 205 18.46 -10.39 7.97
C THR A 205 18.64 -11.84 8.44
N ALA A 206 17.56 -12.47 8.89
CA ALA A 206 17.56 -13.88 9.28
C ALA A 206 16.21 -14.56 9.01
N GLY A 207 16.20 -15.89 9.03
CA GLY A 207 15.00 -16.69 8.82
C GLY A 207 14.57 -16.80 7.37
N ASN A 208 13.41 -17.43 7.14
CA ASN A 208 12.81 -17.60 5.83
C ASN A 208 11.81 -16.49 5.52
N SER A 209 11.29 -16.47 4.29
CA SER A 209 10.16 -15.61 3.93
C SER A 209 8.97 -15.87 4.86
N GLY A 210 8.33 -14.80 5.33
CA GLY A 210 7.23 -14.87 6.30
C GLY A 210 7.66 -14.73 7.75
N TYR A 211 8.97 -14.62 8.02
CA TYR A 211 9.48 -14.31 9.36
C TYR A 211 9.39 -12.81 9.61
N ALA A 212 8.98 -12.42 10.82
CA ALA A 212 8.96 -11.02 11.22
C ALA A 212 9.19 -10.85 12.71
N ILE A 213 9.88 -9.78 13.09
CA ILE A 213 9.86 -9.27 14.46
C ILE A 213 8.69 -8.29 14.54
N ILE A 214 7.68 -8.63 15.35
CA ILE A 214 6.44 -7.88 15.50
C ILE A 214 6.73 -6.63 16.32
N ALA A 215 7.33 -5.62 15.71
CA ALA A 215 7.71 -4.40 16.40
C ALA A 215 7.24 -3.13 15.67
N PRO A 216 7.72 -2.85 14.45
CA PRO A 216 7.17 -1.78 13.64
C PRO A 216 5.96 -2.24 12.81
N ASN A 217 5.17 -1.26 12.39
CA ASN A 217 4.15 -1.36 11.36
C ASN A 217 4.12 -0.04 10.55
N PHE A 218 3.30 0.04 9.51
CA PHE A 218 3.05 1.30 8.81
C PHE A 218 1.65 1.30 8.17
N GLU A 219 1.14 2.48 7.87
CA GLU A 219 -0.07 2.65 7.06
C GLU A 219 0.29 3.18 5.68
N PHE A 220 -0.48 2.77 4.68
CA PHE A 220 -0.27 3.18 3.30
C PHE A 220 -1.58 3.32 2.53
N GLN A 221 -1.49 3.94 1.37
CA GLN A 221 -2.54 3.98 0.35
C GLN A 221 -2.01 3.32 -0.92
N ALA A 222 -2.76 2.37 -1.47
CA ALA A 222 -2.42 1.79 -2.77
C ALA A 222 -2.46 2.87 -3.85
N VAL A 223 -1.51 2.89 -4.78
CA VAL A 223 -1.55 3.78 -5.94
C VAL A 223 -2.33 3.08 -7.05
N PRO A 224 -3.46 3.63 -7.52
CA PRO A 224 -4.21 3.01 -8.61
C PRO A 224 -3.32 2.86 -9.84
N GLU A 225 -3.29 1.66 -10.44
CA GLU A 225 -2.59 1.43 -11.70
C GLU A 225 -3.20 2.33 -12.79
N PRO A 226 -2.47 3.34 -13.32
CA PRO A 226 -3.11 4.40 -14.10
C PRO A 226 -3.62 3.99 -15.49
N SER A 227 -3.41 2.76 -15.98
CA SER A 227 -3.53 2.52 -17.42
C SER A 227 -3.82 1.11 -17.91
N THR A 228 -3.68 0.06 -17.11
CA THR A 228 -3.92 -1.33 -17.52
C THR A 228 -5.40 -1.58 -17.85
N LEU A 229 -6.32 -1.08 -17.02
CA LEU A 229 -7.77 -1.18 -17.28
C LEU A 229 -8.21 -0.33 -18.47
N ALA A 230 -7.61 0.85 -18.64
CA ALA A 230 -7.89 1.71 -19.78
C ALA A 230 -7.39 1.08 -21.10
N LEU A 231 -6.17 0.54 -21.14
CA LEU A 231 -5.62 -0.19 -22.29
C LEU A 231 -6.41 -1.47 -22.59
N PHE A 232 -6.83 -2.21 -21.56
CA PHE A 232 -7.67 -3.38 -21.74
C PHE A 232 -9.04 -3.00 -22.32
N GLY A 233 -9.67 -1.95 -21.80
CA GLY A 233 -10.94 -1.43 -22.31
C GLY A 233 -10.84 -0.94 -23.76
N VAL A 234 -9.77 -0.21 -24.10
CA VAL A 234 -9.51 0.25 -25.47
C VAL A 234 -9.18 -0.94 -26.39
N GLY A 235 -8.47 -1.95 -25.91
CA GLY A 235 -8.18 -3.18 -26.66
C GLY A 235 -9.45 -3.95 -27.03
N ILE A 236 -10.37 -4.14 -26.07
CA ILE A 236 -11.68 -4.75 -26.31
C ILE A 236 -12.51 -3.91 -27.29
N MET A 237 -12.54 -2.59 -27.10
CA MET A 237 -13.30 -1.70 -27.97
C MET A 237 -12.74 -1.67 -29.41
N GLY A 238 -11.42 -1.66 -29.58
CA GLY A 238 -10.75 -1.78 -30.86
C GLY A 238 -11.10 -3.08 -31.59
N TRP A 239 -11.20 -4.20 -30.86
CA TRP A 239 -11.63 -5.48 -31.43
C TRP A 239 -13.07 -5.47 -31.93
N PHE A 240 -14.01 -4.87 -31.18
CA PHE A 240 -15.39 -4.73 -31.63
C PHE A 240 -15.54 -3.79 -32.84
N VAL A 241 -14.73 -2.74 -32.94
CA VAL A 241 -14.72 -1.84 -34.11
C VAL A 241 -14.12 -2.54 -35.33
N ALA A 242 -13.01 -3.27 -35.17
CA ALA A 242 -12.38 -4.03 -36.26
C ALA A 242 -13.30 -5.11 -36.85
N ARG A 243 -14.14 -5.73 -36.02
CA ARG A 243 -15.11 -6.76 -36.46
C ARG A 243 -16.29 -6.21 -37.27
N ARG A 244 -16.57 -4.91 -37.22
CA ARG A 244 -17.65 -4.28 -37.98
C ARG A 244 -17.22 -3.80 -39.37
N GLY A 245 -15.92 -3.74 -39.67
CA GLY A 245 -15.38 -3.22 -40.93
C GLY A 245 -15.24 -4.24 -42.06
N THR A 246 -15.38 -5.54 -41.82
CA THR A 246 -15.13 -6.61 -42.82
C THR A 246 -16.36 -7.10 -43.58
N GLY A 247 -17.51 -6.44 -43.44
CA GLY A 247 -18.75 -6.85 -44.09
C GLY A 247 -19.35 -5.79 -45.01
N ARG A 248 -18.74 -5.51 -46.17
CA ARG A 248 -19.41 -5.00 -47.40
C ARG A 248 -18.40 -4.60 -48.48
N THR A 249 -18.03 -5.54 -49.36
CA THR A 249 -17.78 -5.27 -50.78
C THR A 249 -18.03 -6.55 -51.55
N GLY A 250 -19.20 -6.65 -52.18
CA GLY A 250 -19.58 -7.81 -52.98
C GLY A 250 -21.06 -7.78 -53.37
N GLU A 251 -21.57 -6.63 -53.82
CA GLU A 251 -22.80 -6.62 -54.63
C GLU A 251 -22.41 -6.88 -56.09
N LYS A 252 -22.90 -8.00 -56.61
CA LYS A 252 -23.10 -8.31 -58.03
C LYS A 252 -24.17 -7.38 -58.64
N PRO A 253 -24.24 -7.17 -59.97
CA PRO A 253 -24.58 -8.23 -60.94
C PRO A 253 -23.39 -8.87 -61.64
#